data_AF-W1UZ91-F1
#
_entry.id   AF-W1UZ91-F1
#
_cell.length_a   1.000
_cell.length_b   1.000
_cell.length_c   1.000
_cell.angle_alpha   90.00
_cell.angle_beta   90.00
_cell.angle_gamma   90.00
#
_symmetry.space_group_name_H-M   'P 1'
#
loop_
_entity.id
_entity.type
_entity.pdbx_description
1 polymer ?
#
loop_
_entity_poly.entity_id
_entity_poly.type
_entity_poly.pdbx_seq_one_letter_code
_entity_poly.pdbx_strand_id
1 'polypeptide(L)'
;LQGIYDEALAAWQNWLPQGAAKSLDEDDFFGLKHEYDQYHEQLRTIEGYEKRLAEHKEGLRIIEDQAMALWYNLGIEAPVSPTELKRIYNQYKNFQQNKIVWEQKEAQRKSFRNEYDNWHRKEKELLLRQQELLHKAGMESSNEYRQHLIDEDQYKQWQTIYKQSQVQLDLLAPDAENKDLFYRRLREGNKDNWLDELAHSEREIASIEDKLATLYERRGQIVEAMRTLGSDQEQHQMLQEREALQSELESALEDWATQVLISHCMDKAQQSYEQEKQPHMLELASSYVERLTGERYTLDILGINKGVALINNNGERLELKFWSSGLADQVYLALRLALAKVFSYQVESLLTWHCVSP
;
A
#
# COMPACT_ATOMS: atom_id res chain seq x y z
N LEU A 1 98.99 -52.33 -128.02
CA LEU A 1 97.76 -51.87 -127.32
C LEU A 1 98.06 -51.13 -126.02
N GLN A 2 99.04 -51.55 -125.19
CA GLN A 2 99.48 -50.73 -124.04
C GLN A 2 100.29 -49.47 -124.42
N GLY A 3 101.19 -49.53 -125.41
CA GLY A 3 102.01 -48.36 -125.77
C GLY A 3 101.27 -47.13 -126.30
N ILE A 4 100.09 -47.30 -126.94
CA ILE A 4 99.24 -46.18 -127.39
C ILE A 4 98.48 -45.57 -126.20
N TYR A 5 98.20 -46.37 -125.18
CA TYR A 5 97.54 -45.91 -123.96
C TYR A 5 98.49 -45.03 -123.14
N ASP A 6 99.75 -45.43 -123.01
CA ASP A 6 100.75 -44.65 -122.28
C ASP A 6 101.07 -43.30 -122.98
N GLU A 7 101.05 -43.26 -124.31
CA GLU A 7 101.29 -42.04 -125.08
C GLU A 7 100.10 -41.04 -124.97
N ALA A 8 98.86 -41.54 -124.97
CA ALA A 8 97.67 -40.72 -124.76
C ALA A 8 97.56 -40.21 -123.32
N LEU A 9 97.94 -41.02 -122.34
CA LEU A 9 97.91 -40.66 -120.93
C LEU A 9 98.98 -39.60 -120.59
N ALA A 10 100.16 -39.68 -121.22
CA ALA A 10 101.19 -38.65 -121.12
C ALA A 10 100.78 -37.32 -121.78
N ALA A 11 100.10 -37.37 -122.94
CA ALA A 11 99.58 -36.17 -123.59
C ALA A 11 98.49 -35.48 -122.76
N TRP A 12 97.62 -36.25 -122.10
CA TRP A 12 96.58 -35.72 -121.21
C TRP A 12 97.16 -35.13 -119.93
N GLN A 13 98.13 -35.79 -119.30
CA GLN A 13 98.82 -35.27 -118.11
C GLN A 13 99.60 -33.96 -118.38
N ASN A 14 100.17 -33.80 -119.59
CA ASN A 14 100.84 -32.55 -119.98
C ASN A 14 99.90 -31.37 -120.28
N TRP A 15 98.61 -31.63 -120.54
CA TRP A 15 97.61 -30.57 -120.79
C TRP A 15 97.02 -29.99 -119.50
N LEU A 16 97.12 -30.71 -118.38
CA LEU A 16 96.53 -30.28 -117.10
C LEU A 16 97.42 -29.23 -116.37
N PRO A 17 96.85 -28.08 -115.95
CA PRO A 17 97.59 -27.07 -115.18
C PRO A 17 98.01 -27.60 -113.80
N GLN A 18 99.21 -27.21 -113.32
CA GLN A 18 99.95 -27.80 -112.20
C GLN A 18 99.22 -27.89 -110.83
N GLY A 19 98.07 -27.24 -110.66
CA GLY A 19 97.22 -27.37 -109.46
C GLY A 19 96.23 -28.55 -109.50
N ALA A 20 95.96 -29.11 -110.68
CA ALA A 20 94.96 -30.17 -110.89
C ALA A 20 95.57 -31.57 -111.08
N ALA A 21 96.91 -31.71 -111.04
CA ALA A 21 97.62 -32.97 -111.32
C ALA A 21 97.84 -33.88 -110.09
N LYS A 22 97.25 -33.57 -108.91
CA LYS A 22 97.49 -34.29 -107.65
C LYS A 22 96.27 -34.98 -107.02
N SER A 23 95.08 -34.93 -107.62
CA SER A 23 93.87 -35.51 -107.01
C SER A 23 92.77 -35.77 -108.05
N LEU A 24 92.99 -36.72 -108.96
CA LEU A 24 91.96 -37.15 -109.91
C LEU A 24 92.13 -38.65 -110.21
N ASP A 25 91.60 -39.49 -109.30
CA ASP A 25 91.05 -40.80 -109.65
C ASP A 25 89.58 -40.59 -110.12
N GLU A 26 88.99 -41.53 -110.89
CA GLU A 26 87.66 -41.37 -111.53
C GLU A 26 86.50 -40.97 -110.58
N ASP A 27 86.61 -41.24 -109.27
CA ASP A 27 85.62 -40.87 -108.25
C ASP A 27 85.69 -39.38 -107.81
N ASP A 28 86.83 -38.70 -107.98
CA ASP A 28 87.02 -37.30 -107.52
C ASP A 28 86.31 -36.27 -108.42
N PHE A 29 86.03 -36.59 -109.69
CA PHE A 29 85.30 -35.70 -110.60
C PHE A 29 83.85 -35.48 -110.17
N PHE A 30 83.19 -36.52 -109.64
CA PHE A 30 81.81 -36.40 -109.13
C PHE A 30 81.76 -35.59 -107.83
N GLY A 31 82.80 -35.68 -106.98
CA GLY A 31 82.97 -34.82 -105.80
C GLY A 31 83.08 -33.35 -106.16
N LEU A 32 83.96 -33.01 -107.11
CA LEU A 32 84.18 -31.63 -107.57
C LEU A 32 82.93 -31.04 -108.26
N LYS A 33 82.19 -31.85 -109.01
CA LYS A 33 80.90 -31.42 -109.59
C LYS A 33 79.85 -31.19 -108.51
N HIS A 34 79.77 -32.06 -107.50
CA HIS A 34 78.85 -31.86 -106.39
C HIS A 34 79.19 -30.59 -105.59
N GLU A 35 80.48 -30.33 -105.34
CA GLU A 35 80.94 -29.08 -104.73
C GLU A 35 80.61 -27.87 -105.60
N TYR A 36 80.83 -27.93 -106.92
CA TYR A 36 80.47 -26.85 -107.84
C TYR A 36 78.97 -26.58 -107.85
N ASP A 37 78.13 -27.62 -107.94
CA ASP A 37 76.67 -27.49 -107.93
C ASP A 37 76.19 -26.92 -106.58
N GLN A 38 76.78 -27.34 -105.45
CA GLN A 38 76.52 -26.76 -104.12
C GLN A 38 76.94 -25.28 -104.05
N TYR A 39 78.13 -24.92 -104.54
CA TYR A 39 78.58 -23.52 -104.59
C TYR A 39 77.67 -22.67 -105.48
N HIS A 40 77.23 -23.19 -106.62
CA HIS A 40 76.40 -22.46 -107.55
C HIS A 40 74.96 -22.28 -107.02
N GLU A 41 74.45 -23.25 -106.27
CA GLU A 41 73.18 -23.15 -105.56
C GLU A 41 73.29 -22.13 -104.41
N GLN A 42 74.38 -22.14 -103.63
CA GLN A 42 74.67 -21.11 -102.63
C GLN A 42 74.76 -19.71 -103.26
N LEU A 43 75.42 -19.57 -104.41
CA LEU A 43 75.53 -18.29 -105.11
C LEU A 43 74.16 -17.78 -105.57
N ARG A 44 73.30 -18.65 -106.10
CA ARG A 44 71.90 -18.30 -106.41
C ARG A 44 71.11 -17.90 -105.16
N THR A 45 71.34 -18.56 -104.01
CA THR A 45 70.68 -18.13 -102.77
C THR A 45 71.15 -16.74 -102.33
N ILE A 46 72.44 -16.43 -102.47
CA ILE A 46 73.00 -15.11 -102.14
C ILE A 46 72.43 -14.04 -103.07
N GLU A 47 72.40 -14.26 -104.38
CA GLU A 47 71.78 -13.34 -105.34
C GLU A 47 70.29 -13.12 -105.03
N GLY A 48 69.58 -14.17 -104.60
CA GLY A 48 68.20 -14.07 -104.12
C GLY A 48 68.06 -13.21 -102.85
N TYR A 49 69.00 -13.34 -101.91
CA TYR A 49 69.03 -12.49 -100.71
C TYR A 49 69.36 -11.03 -101.04
N GLU A 50 70.29 -10.77 -101.96
CA GLU A 50 70.63 -9.42 -102.41
C GLU A 50 69.45 -8.74 -103.08
N LYS A 51 68.73 -9.45 -103.95
CA LYS A 51 67.52 -8.92 -104.58
C LYS A 51 66.44 -8.58 -103.57
N ARG A 52 66.16 -9.48 -102.61
CA ARG A 52 65.23 -9.19 -101.49
C ARG A 52 65.68 -8.01 -100.65
N LEU A 53 66.98 -7.88 -100.41
CA LEU A 53 67.55 -6.78 -99.63
C LEU A 53 67.40 -5.44 -100.38
N ALA A 54 67.53 -5.43 -101.71
CA ALA A 54 67.23 -4.28 -102.55
C ALA A 54 65.73 -3.92 -102.52
N GLU A 55 64.84 -4.91 -102.63
CA GLU A 55 63.38 -4.70 -102.54
C GLU A 55 62.97 -4.14 -101.16
N HIS A 56 63.54 -4.66 -100.07
CA HIS A 56 63.31 -4.12 -98.73
C HIS A 56 63.88 -2.72 -98.54
N LYS A 57 65.03 -2.40 -99.14
CA LYS A 57 65.61 -1.04 -99.11
C LYS A 57 64.71 -0.04 -99.82
N GLU A 58 64.18 -0.38 -100.99
CA GLU A 58 63.25 0.51 -101.71
C GLU A 58 61.93 0.65 -100.94
N GLY A 59 61.42 -0.45 -100.36
CA GLY A 59 60.25 -0.41 -99.49
C GLY A 59 60.43 0.49 -98.26
N LEU A 60 61.62 0.45 -97.63
CA LEU A 60 61.96 1.35 -96.53
C LEU A 60 62.03 2.81 -96.99
N ARG A 61 62.62 3.08 -98.16
CA ARG A 61 62.72 4.44 -98.70
C ARG A 61 61.34 5.08 -98.93
N ILE A 62 60.40 4.32 -99.50
CA ILE A 62 59.02 4.80 -99.71
C ILE A 62 58.34 5.14 -98.38
N ILE A 63 58.53 4.31 -97.35
CA ILE A 63 57.97 4.57 -96.02
C ILE A 63 58.63 5.79 -95.37
N GLU A 64 59.95 5.94 -95.52
CA GLU A 64 60.70 7.10 -95.05
C GLU A 64 60.22 8.39 -95.72
N ASP A 65 59.99 8.37 -97.04
CA ASP A 65 59.46 9.52 -97.78
C ASP A 65 58.04 9.90 -97.33
N GLN A 66 57.16 8.92 -97.13
CA GLN A 66 55.82 9.15 -96.60
C GLN A 66 55.86 9.72 -95.18
N ALA A 67 56.75 9.20 -94.34
CA ALA A 67 56.94 9.69 -92.99
C ALA A 67 57.51 11.13 -93.00
N MET A 68 58.50 11.44 -93.85
CA MET A 68 59.02 12.80 -93.99
C MET A 68 57.93 13.80 -94.39
N ALA A 69 57.05 13.43 -95.33
CA ALA A 69 55.91 14.26 -95.71
C ALA A 69 54.95 14.50 -94.52
N LEU A 70 54.69 13.48 -93.70
CA LEU A 70 53.88 13.63 -92.48
C LEU A 70 54.57 14.51 -91.42
N TRP A 71 55.87 14.34 -91.19
CA TRP A 71 56.67 15.16 -90.27
C TRP A 71 56.66 16.63 -90.66
N TYR A 72 56.81 16.92 -91.96
CA TYR A 72 56.74 18.27 -92.50
C TYR A 72 55.37 18.91 -92.23
N ASN A 73 54.28 18.19 -92.51
CA ASN A 73 52.92 18.67 -92.25
C ASN A 73 52.62 18.87 -90.75
N LEU A 74 53.28 18.09 -89.88
CA LEU A 74 53.16 18.18 -88.43
C LEU A 74 54.15 19.18 -87.80
N GLY A 75 55.07 19.76 -88.58
CA GLY A 75 56.08 20.70 -88.10
C GLY A 75 57.12 20.09 -87.16
N ILE A 76 57.44 18.80 -87.33
CA ILE A 76 58.40 18.09 -86.47
C ILE A 76 59.77 18.09 -87.15
N GLU A 77 60.81 18.56 -86.44
CA GLU A 77 62.18 18.69 -86.97
C GLU A 77 63.08 17.46 -86.69
N ALA A 78 62.49 16.33 -86.29
CA ALA A 78 63.21 15.14 -85.83
C ALA A 78 63.41 14.11 -86.97
N PRO A 79 64.51 13.33 -86.98
CA PRO A 79 64.83 12.40 -88.06
C PRO A 79 63.85 11.22 -88.12
N VAL A 80 63.40 10.85 -89.32
CA VAL A 80 62.50 9.70 -89.50
C VAL A 80 63.22 8.42 -89.06
N SER A 81 62.92 7.99 -87.83
CA SER A 81 63.42 6.75 -87.23
C SER A 81 62.23 5.92 -86.75
N PRO A 82 62.29 4.57 -86.82
CA PRO A 82 61.26 3.70 -86.27
C PRO A 82 60.94 3.98 -84.79
N THR A 83 61.92 4.47 -84.02
CA THR A 83 61.73 4.85 -82.61
C THR A 83 60.90 6.13 -82.45
N GLU A 84 61.13 7.11 -83.31
CA GLU A 84 60.41 8.38 -83.30
C GLU A 84 59.00 8.24 -83.87
N LEU A 85 58.82 7.43 -84.91
CA LEU A 85 57.49 7.01 -85.41
C LEU A 85 56.64 6.42 -84.28
N LYS A 86 57.21 5.51 -83.49
CA LYS A 86 56.53 4.90 -82.34
C LYS A 86 56.22 5.92 -81.25
N ARG A 87 57.11 6.90 -81.02
CA ARG A 87 56.89 7.98 -80.05
C ARG A 87 55.72 8.88 -80.46
N ILE A 88 55.69 9.32 -81.71
CA ILE A 88 54.59 10.17 -82.24
C ILE A 88 53.28 9.40 -82.25
N TYR A 89 53.29 8.13 -82.66
CA TYR A 89 52.09 7.29 -82.61
C TYR A 89 51.56 7.15 -81.17
N ASN A 90 52.44 6.95 -80.18
CA ASN A 90 52.05 6.91 -78.78
C ASN A 90 51.51 8.27 -78.28
N GLN A 91 52.10 9.38 -78.71
CA GLN A 91 51.58 10.72 -78.41
C GLN A 91 50.20 10.95 -79.01
N TYR A 92 49.99 10.55 -80.27
CA TYR A 92 48.68 10.61 -80.93
C TYR A 92 47.66 9.73 -80.22
N LYS A 93 48.03 8.49 -79.85
CA LYS A 93 47.18 7.59 -79.07
C LYS A 93 46.78 8.20 -77.73
N ASN A 94 47.74 8.82 -77.02
CA ASN A 94 47.47 9.52 -75.77
C ASN A 94 46.57 10.74 -75.98
N PHE A 95 46.76 11.49 -77.07
CA PHE A 95 45.90 12.62 -77.41
C PHE A 95 44.47 12.17 -77.70
N GLN A 96 44.27 11.08 -78.44
CA GLN A 96 42.95 10.50 -78.70
C GLN A 96 42.29 10.03 -77.40
N GLN A 97 43.03 9.36 -76.52
CA GLN A 97 42.52 8.96 -75.21
C GLN A 97 42.12 10.18 -74.35
N ASN A 98 42.98 11.21 -74.31
CA ASN A 98 42.68 12.45 -73.58
C ASN A 98 41.48 13.20 -74.15
N LYS A 99 41.31 13.19 -75.48
CA LYS A 99 40.13 13.77 -76.15
C LYS A 99 38.84 13.08 -75.71
N ILE A 100 38.81 11.75 -75.68
CA ILE A 100 37.65 10.98 -75.21
C ILE A 100 37.35 11.30 -73.74
N VAL A 101 38.37 11.32 -72.89
CA VAL A 101 38.20 11.69 -71.46
C VAL A 101 37.69 13.12 -71.32
N TRP A 102 38.17 14.05 -72.14
CA TRP A 102 37.70 15.43 -72.15
C TRP A 102 36.23 15.52 -72.59
N GLU A 103 35.83 14.84 -73.65
CA GLU A 103 34.44 14.77 -74.12
C GLU A 103 33.51 14.18 -73.06
N GLN A 104 33.95 13.14 -72.34
CA GLN A 104 33.20 12.57 -71.22
C GLN A 104 33.05 13.57 -70.07
N LYS A 105 34.13 14.26 -69.68
CA LYS A 105 34.08 15.31 -68.64
C LYS A 105 33.20 16.48 -69.06
N GLU A 106 33.19 16.83 -70.35
CA GLU A 106 32.37 17.90 -70.88
C GLU A 106 30.88 17.52 -70.89
N ALA A 107 30.57 16.28 -71.26
CA ALA A 107 29.22 15.73 -71.15
C ALA A 107 28.74 15.71 -69.69
N GLN A 108 29.59 15.30 -68.75
CA GLN A 108 29.28 15.35 -67.32
C GLN A 108 29.07 16.78 -66.80
N ARG A 109 29.90 17.74 -67.22
CA ARG A 109 29.71 19.15 -66.85
C ARG A 109 28.38 19.69 -67.37
N LYS A 110 27.98 19.32 -68.59
CA LYS A 110 26.67 19.67 -69.14
C LYS A 110 25.52 19.01 -68.36
N SER A 111 25.64 17.74 -67.97
CA SER A 111 24.61 17.08 -67.17
C SER A 111 24.44 17.73 -65.79
N PHE A 112 25.54 17.97 -65.08
CA PHE A 112 25.50 18.69 -63.80
C PHE A 112 24.95 20.10 -63.93
N ARG A 113 25.27 20.80 -65.02
CA ARG A 113 24.71 22.13 -65.27
C ARG A 113 23.19 22.08 -65.46
N ASN A 114 22.70 21.13 -66.24
CA ASN A 114 21.27 20.94 -66.44
C ASN A 114 20.55 20.55 -65.14
N GLU A 115 21.16 19.69 -64.32
CA GLU A 115 20.64 19.34 -63.00
C GLU A 115 20.56 20.55 -62.07
N TYR A 116 21.63 21.35 -62.00
CA TYR A 116 21.67 22.59 -61.24
C TYR A 116 20.58 23.57 -61.68
N ASP A 117 20.42 23.79 -62.99
CA ASP A 117 19.39 24.67 -63.52
C ASP A 117 17.98 24.13 -63.22
N ASN A 118 17.76 22.81 -63.28
CA ASN A 118 16.51 22.16 -62.89
C ASN A 118 16.20 22.34 -61.39
N TRP A 119 17.19 22.14 -60.52
CA TRP A 119 17.03 22.34 -59.08
C TRP A 119 16.76 23.81 -58.75
N HIS A 120 17.42 24.75 -59.42
CA HIS A 120 17.13 26.17 -59.24
C HIS A 120 15.74 26.57 -59.71
N ARG A 121 15.21 25.97 -60.79
CA ARG A 121 13.81 26.19 -61.18
C ARG A 121 12.85 25.68 -60.11
N LYS A 122 13.08 24.47 -59.59
CA LYS A 122 12.26 23.88 -58.52
C LYS A 122 12.31 24.70 -57.24
N GLU A 123 13.50 25.18 -56.84
CA GLU A 123 13.67 26.04 -55.68
C GLU A 123 12.85 27.34 -55.82
N LYS A 124 12.93 28.00 -56.98
CA LYS A 124 12.13 29.20 -57.26
C LYS A 124 10.63 28.93 -57.24
N GLU A 125 10.19 27.80 -57.81
CA GLU A 125 8.79 27.38 -57.79
C GLU A 125 8.29 27.14 -56.35
N LEU A 126 9.09 26.47 -55.52
CA LEU A 126 8.76 26.22 -54.11
C LEU A 126 8.71 27.52 -53.29
N LEU A 127 9.62 28.46 -53.53
CA LEU A 127 9.61 29.76 -52.86
C LEU A 127 8.38 30.59 -53.26
N LEU A 128 8.00 30.60 -54.54
CA LEU A 128 6.76 31.23 -55.00
C LEU A 128 5.53 30.60 -54.35
N ARG A 129 5.45 29.27 -54.33
CA ARG A 129 4.34 28.56 -53.69
C ARG A 129 4.27 28.80 -52.19
N GLN A 130 5.42 28.91 -51.51
CA GLN A 130 5.48 29.30 -50.11
C GLN A 130 4.93 30.71 -49.91
N GLN A 131 5.32 31.69 -50.74
CA GLN A 131 4.78 33.05 -50.70
C GLN A 131 3.28 33.08 -50.95
N GLU A 132 2.77 32.33 -51.92
CA GLU A 132 1.33 32.21 -52.18
C GLU A 132 0.56 31.65 -50.98
N LEU A 133 1.11 30.64 -50.30
CA LEU A 133 0.48 30.06 -49.10
C LEU A 133 0.47 31.05 -47.93
N LEU A 134 1.58 31.77 -47.72
CA LEU A 134 1.67 32.81 -46.69
C LEU A 134 0.67 33.94 -46.97
N HIS A 135 0.59 34.41 -48.21
CA HIS A 135 -0.37 35.44 -48.61
C HIS A 135 -1.82 34.96 -48.46
N LYS A 136 -2.13 33.71 -48.82
CA LYS A 136 -3.46 33.11 -48.58
C LYS A 136 -3.81 33.04 -47.09
N ALA A 137 -2.81 32.85 -46.23
CA ALA A 137 -2.97 32.87 -44.78
C ALA A 137 -2.95 34.29 -44.18
N GLY A 138 -2.74 35.35 -44.99
CA GLY A 138 -2.63 36.73 -44.52
C GLY A 138 -1.34 37.05 -43.78
N MET A 139 -0.28 36.24 -43.95
CA MET A 139 1.01 36.38 -43.27
C MET A 139 2.07 36.91 -44.24
N GLU A 140 2.95 37.79 -43.77
CA GLU A 140 3.99 38.40 -44.62
C GLU A 140 5.28 37.58 -44.60
N SER A 141 5.55 36.84 -43.52
CA SER A 141 6.80 36.08 -43.34
C SER A 141 6.60 34.62 -42.93
N SER A 142 7.52 33.77 -43.39
CA SER A 142 7.60 32.38 -42.92
C SER A 142 7.87 32.26 -41.42
N ASN A 143 8.49 33.27 -40.81
CA ASN A 143 8.74 33.26 -39.36
C ASN A 143 7.46 33.55 -38.57
N GLU A 144 6.61 34.45 -39.05
CA GLU A 144 5.30 34.73 -38.44
C GLU A 144 4.42 33.48 -38.46
N TYR A 145 4.38 32.76 -39.59
CA TYR A 145 3.66 31.49 -39.67
C TYR A 145 4.16 30.45 -38.66
N ARG A 146 5.49 30.36 -38.44
CA ARG A 146 6.06 29.47 -37.42
C ARG A 146 5.69 29.91 -36.01
N GLN A 147 5.71 31.21 -35.73
CA GLN A 147 5.29 31.74 -34.43
C GLN A 147 3.82 31.42 -34.16
N HIS A 148 2.93 31.65 -35.12
CA HIS A 148 1.52 31.30 -35.00
C HIS A 148 1.29 29.79 -34.78
N LEU A 149 2.09 28.94 -35.39
CA LEU A 149 2.00 27.50 -35.18
C LEU A 149 2.45 27.10 -33.77
N ILE A 150 3.48 27.76 -33.22
CA ILE A 150 3.90 27.59 -31.83
C ILE A 150 2.80 28.10 -30.88
N ASP A 151 2.23 29.27 -31.16
CA ASP A 151 1.16 29.86 -30.35
C ASP A 151 -0.10 28.99 -30.37
N GLU A 152 -0.44 28.39 -31.52
CA GLU A 152 -1.56 27.45 -31.64
C GLU A 152 -1.31 26.17 -30.83
N ASP A 153 -0.10 25.62 -30.88
CA ASP A 153 0.26 24.45 -30.06
C ASP A 153 0.21 24.77 -28.58
N GLN A 154 0.76 25.91 -28.16
CA GLN A 154 0.64 26.40 -26.79
C GLN A 154 -0.83 26.55 -26.40
N TYR A 155 -1.66 27.18 -27.24
CA TYR A 155 -3.09 27.34 -26.98
C TYR A 155 -3.79 25.97 -26.80
N LYS A 156 -3.48 24.96 -27.61
CA LYS A 156 -4.02 23.59 -27.45
C LYS A 156 -3.58 22.96 -26.13
N GLN A 157 -2.33 23.17 -25.72
CA GLN A 157 -1.82 22.71 -24.43
C GLN A 157 -2.59 23.40 -23.28
N TRP A 158 -2.71 24.72 -23.31
CA TRP A 158 -3.48 25.49 -22.32
C TRP A 158 -4.95 25.07 -22.28
N GLN A 159 -5.57 24.82 -23.43
CA GLN A 159 -6.95 24.33 -23.51
C GLN A 159 -7.10 22.94 -22.87
N THR A 160 -6.11 22.07 -23.05
CA THR A 160 -6.09 20.74 -22.43
C THR A 160 -5.96 20.84 -20.92
N ILE A 161 -5.01 21.66 -20.43
CA ILE A 161 -4.81 21.92 -19.01
C ILE A 161 -6.08 22.54 -18.39
N TYR A 162 -6.70 23.50 -19.08
CA TYR A 162 -7.95 24.12 -18.63
C TYR A 162 -9.05 23.07 -18.45
N LYS A 163 -9.28 22.21 -19.46
CA LYS A 163 -10.27 21.12 -19.37
C LYS A 163 -9.97 20.15 -18.23
N GLN A 164 -8.70 19.76 -18.06
CA GLN A 164 -8.29 18.87 -16.97
C GLN A 164 -8.52 19.53 -15.60
N SER A 165 -8.16 20.80 -15.44
CA SER A 165 -8.39 21.55 -14.21
C SER A 165 -9.88 21.69 -13.89
N GLN A 166 -10.74 21.87 -14.90
CA GLN A 166 -12.18 21.93 -14.72
C GLN A 166 -12.75 20.59 -14.22
N VAL A 167 -12.29 19.47 -14.76
CA VAL A 167 -12.68 18.13 -14.28
C VAL A 167 -12.21 17.90 -12.83
N GLN A 168 -11.01 18.35 -12.48
CA GLN A 168 -10.50 18.25 -11.11
C GLN A 168 -11.31 19.10 -10.13
N LEU A 169 -11.65 20.33 -10.52
CA LEU A 169 -12.49 21.21 -9.70
C LEU A 169 -13.91 20.65 -9.56
N ASP A 170 -14.46 20.05 -10.61
CA ASP A 170 -15.76 19.39 -10.56
C ASP A 170 -15.77 18.16 -9.62
N LEU A 171 -14.65 17.43 -9.49
CA LEU A 171 -14.53 16.30 -8.55
C LEU A 171 -14.46 16.77 -7.08
N LEU A 172 -13.87 17.95 -6.85
CA LEU A 172 -13.73 18.54 -5.52
C LEU A 172 -14.96 19.36 -5.09
N ALA A 173 -15.82 19.73 -6.05
CA ALA A 173 -17.04 20.48 -5.78
C ALA A 173 -18.03 19.63 -4.97
N PRO A 174 -18.59 20.16 -3.86
CA PRO A 174 -19.62 19.45 -3.11
C PRO A 174 -20.87 19.17 -3.99
N ASP A 175 -21.41 17.96 -3.95
CA ASP A 175 -22.56 17.51 -4.76
C ASP A 175 -23.82 18.41 -4.63
N ALA A 176 -23.92 19.18 -3.53
CA ALA A 176 -25.06 20.05 -3.25
C ALA A 176 -24.90 21.50 -3.74
N GLU A 177 -23.71 21.93 -4.19
CA GLU A 177 -23.44 23.32 -4.55
C GLU A 177 -23.47 23.54 -6.07
N ASN A 178 -24.05 24.67 -6.52
CA ASN A 178 -24.05 25.02 -7.94
C ASN A 178 -22.61 25.34 -8.38
N LYS A 179 -22.10 24.61 -9.39
CA LYS A 179 -20.73 24.72 -9.91
C LYS A 179 -20.33 26.16 -10.24
N ASP A 180 -21.23 26.94 -10.81
CA ASP A 180 -20.94 28.34 -11.17
C ASP A 180 -20.69 29.24 -9.94
N LEU A 181 -21.36 28.96 -8.82
CA LEU A 181 -21.13 29.68 -7.57
C LEU A 181 -19.80 29.27 -6.93
N PHE A 182 -19.44 27.98 -6.99
CA PHE A 182 -18.16 27.47 -6.55
C PHE A 182 -17.00 28.10 -7.33
N TYR A 183 -17.10 28.18 -8.67
CA TYR A 183 -16.10 28.83 -9.51
C TYR A 183 -15.96 30.34 -9.23
N ARG A 184 -17.06 31.05 -8.96
CA ARG A 184 -17.00 32.46 -8.56
C ARG A 184 -16.31 32.64 -7.21
N ARG A 185 -16.66 31.81 -6.21
CA ARG A 185 -16.00 31.84 -4.90
C ARG A 185 -14.51 31.56 -5.03
N LEU A 186 -14.12 30.58 -5.84
CA LEU A 186 -12.71 30.27 -6.11
C LEU A 186 -11.97 31.42 -6.79
N ARG A 187 -12.62 32.15 -7.70
CA ARG A 187 -12.02 33.28 -8.41
C ARG A 187 -11.87 34.52 -7.53
N GLU A 188 -12.84 34.79 -6.67
CA GLU A 188 -12.89 36.00 -5.84
C GLU A 188 -12.23 35.81 -4.48
N GLY A 189 -12.09 34.58 -4.01
CA GLY A 189 -11.58 34.31 -2.68
C GLY A 189 -10.06 34.39 -2.56
N ASN A 190 -9.62 34.73 -1.35
CA ASN A 190 -8.22 34.82 -1.00
C ASN A 190 -7.77 33.51 -0.34
N LYS A 191 -6.73 32.90 -0.91
CA LYS A 191 -6.13 31.66 -0.38
C LYS A 191 -5.75 31.80 1.09
N ASP A 192 -5.21 32.95 1.49
CA ASP A 192 -4.74 33.18 2.86
C ASP A 192 -5.92 33.16 3.85
N ASN A 193 -7.05 33.77 3.49
CA ASN A 193 -8.26 33.74 4.32
C ASN A 193 -8.80 32.32 4.49
N TRP A 194 -8.78 31.50 3.44
CA TRP A 194 -9.21 30.09 3.55
C TRP A 194 -8.26 29.24 4.39
N LEU A 195 -6.95 29.52 4.34
CA LEU A 195 -5.98 28.87 5.22
C LEU A 195 -6.22 29.24 6.69
N ASP A 196 -6.56 30.51 6.95
CA ASP A 196 -6.91 30.96 8.30
C ASP A 196 -8.23 30.33 8.80
N GLU A 197 -9.26 30.25 7.93
CA GLU A 197 -10.53 29.57 8.24
C GLU A 197 -10.33 28.06 8.47
N LEU A 198 -9.49 27.40 7.67
CA LEU A 198 -9.12 26.00 7.87
C LEU A 198 -8.41 25.81 9.21
N ALA A 199 -7.39 26.62 9.49
CA ALA A 199 -6.66 26.55 10.76
C ALA A 199 -7.55 26.88 11.97
N HIS A 200 -8.59 27.71 11.80
CA HIS A 200 -9.57 27.99 12.83
C HIS A 200 -10.49 26.79 13.06
N SER A 201 -11.06 26.22 12.00
CA SER A 201 -11.93 25.05 12.09
C SER A 201 -11.20 23.81 12.62
N GLU A 202 -9.93 23.59 12.26
CA GLU A 202 -9.08 22.55 12.85
C GLU A 202 -8.91 22.74 14.37
N ARG A 203 -8.69 23.99 14.83
CA ARG A 203 -8.63 24.31 16.26
C ARG A 203 -9.96 24.05 16.96
N GLU A 204 -11.07 24.39 16.33
CA GLU A 204 -12.41 24.11 16.88
C GLU A 204 -12.66 22.60 17.01
N ILE A 205 -12.34 21.82 15.97
CA ILE A 205 -12.45 20.36 15.99
C ILE A 205 -11.63 19.77 17.14
N ALA A 206 -10.36 20.15 17.26
CA ALA A 206 -9.50 19.67 18.35
C ALA A 206 -10.07 20.03 19.73
N SER A 207 -10.66 21.23 19.88
CA SER A 207 -11.32 21.64 21.12
C SER A 207 -12.58 20.83 21.45
N ILE A 208 -13.33 20.41 20.42
CA ILE A 208 -14.53 19.59 20.57
C ILE A 208 -14.13 18.16 20.90
N GLU A 209 -13.08 17.62 20.28
CA GLU A 209 -12.53 16.31 20.59
C GLU A 209 -12.03 16.22 22.04
N ASP A 210 -11.35 17.26 22.54
CA ASP A 210 -10.93 17.34 23.94
C ASP A 210 -12.13 17.38 24.90
N LYS A 211 -13.15 18.20 24.60
CA LYS A 211 -14.42 18.20 25.35
C LYS A 211 -15.10 16.83 25.33
N LEU A 212 -15.05 16.12 24.21
CA LEU A 212 -15.63 14.79 24.07
C LEU A 212 -14.84 13.75 24.89
N ALA A 213 -13.52 13.85 24.93
CA ALA A 213 -12.67 13.01 25.78
C ALA A 213 -12.96 13.22 27.27
N THR A 214 -13.05 14.48 27.73
CA THR A 214 -13.40 14.80 29.14
C THR A 214 -14.79 14.31 29.52
N LEU A 215 -15.76 14.37 28.61
CA LEU A 215 -17.11 13.81 28.82
C LEU A 215 -17.07 12.28 28.94
N TYR A 216 -16.26 11.59 28.14
CA TYR A 216 -16.10 10.14 28.28
C TYR A 216 -15.41 9.74 29.58
N GLU A 217 -14.39 10.47 30.02
CA GLU A 217 -13.74 10.25 31.30
C GLU A 217 -14.74 10.43 32.45
N ARG A 218 -15.51 11.53 32.43
CA ARG A 218 -16.55 11.80 33.43
C ARG A 218 -17.64 10.74 33.42
N ARG A 219 -18.03 10.24 32.25
CA ARG A 219 -18.96 9.10 32.14
C ARG A 219 -18.37 7.86 32.80
N GLY A 220 -17.08 7.57 32.56
CA GLY A 220 -16.37 6.45 33.19
C GLY A 220 -16.35 6.56 34.71
N GLN A 221 -16.01 7.74 35.25
CA GLN A 221 -16.02 8.01 36.69
C GLN A 221 -17.42 7.81 37.31
N ILE A 222 -18.48 8.29 36.64
CA ILE A 222 -19.86 8.12 37.11
C ILE A 222 -20.25 6.63 37.09
N VAL A 223 -19.91 5.89 36.03
CA VAL A 223 -20.21 4.45 35.95
C VAL A 223 -19.48 3.68 37.05
N GLU A 224 -18.22 3.99 37.32
CA GLU A 224 -17.48 3.34 38.40
C GLU A 224 -18.05 3.72 39.77
N ALA A 225 -18.40 4.99 39.99
CA ALA A 225 -19.06 5.44 41.22
C ALA A 225 -20.43 4.76 41.44
N MET A 226 -21.21 4.56 40.37
CA MET A 226 -22.44 3.78 40.42
C MET A 226 -22.18 2.31 40.75
N ARG A 227 -21.09 1.73 40.23
CA ARG A 227 -20.70 0.35 40.53
C ARG A 227 -20.27 0.20 41.98
N THR A 228 -19.51 1.15 42.53
CA THR A 228 -19.11 1.14 43.94
C THR A 228 -20.33 1.31 44.86
N LEU A 229 -21.22 2.27 44.57
CA LEU A 229 -22.48 2.45 45.31
C LEU A 229 -23.38 1.21 45.24
N GLY A 230 -23.51 0.59 44.06
CA GLY A 230 -24.29 -0.64 43.91
C GLY A 230 -23.64 -1.87 44.55
N SER A 231 -22.34 -1.81 44.80
CA SER A 231 -21.56 -2.85 45.50
C SER A 231 -21.35 -2.51 46.97
N ASP A 232 -21.96 -1.45 47.51
CA ASP A 232 -21.73 -1.01 48.89
C ASP A 232 -22.21 -2.10 49.85
N GLN A 233 -21.22 -2.82 50.34
CA GLN A 233 -21.32 -3.78 51.42
C GLN A 233 -21.83 -3.10 52.69
N GLU A 234 -21.60 -1.79 52.84
CA GLU A 234 -22.20 -0.96 53.88
C GLU A 234 -23.73 -0.89 53.76
N GLN A 235 -24.31 -0.75 52.56
CA GLN A 235 -25.77 -0.73 52.41
C GLN A 235 -26.39 -2.08 52.79
N HIS A 236 -25.73 -3.18 52.43
CA HIS A 236 -26.17 -4.52 52.82
C HIS A 236 -26.03 -4.74 54.33
N GLN A 237 -24.95 -4.27 54.95
CA GLN A 237 -24.76 -4.32 56.40
C GLN A 237 -25.82 -3.51 57.15
N MET A 238 -26.12 -2.29 56.70
CA MET A 238 -27.15 -1.45 57.33
C MET A 238 -28.56 -2.05 57.21
N LEU A 239 -28.86 -2.73 56.10
CA LEU A 239 -30.12 -3.47 55.95
C LEU A 239 -30.19 -4.68 56.90
N GLN A 240 -29.10 -5.43 57.04
CA GLN A 240 -29.02 -6.55 57.99
C GLN A 240 -29.13 -6.08 59.44
N GLU A 241 -28.45 -4.99 59.82
CA GLU A 241 -28.55 -4.41 61.16
C GLU A 241 -29.99 -3.94 61.46
N ARG A 242 -30.66 -3.34 60.47
CA ARG A 242 -32.07 -2.94 60.62
C ARG A 242 -32.99 -4.13 60.85
N GLU A 243 -32.84 -5.21 60.08
CA GLU A 243 -33.63 -6.42 60.26
C GLU A 243 -33.36 -7.10 61.61
N ALA A 244 -32.10 -7.14 62.05
CA ALA A 244 -31.73 -7.66 63.37
C ALA A 244 -32.38 -6.85 64.51
N LEU A 245 -32.27 -5.51 64.45
CA LEU A 245 -32.89 -4.62 65.44
C LEU A 245 -34.41 -4.73 65.45
N GLN A 246 -35.05 -4.91 64.28
CA GLN A 246 -36.49 -5.12 64.20
C GLN A 246 -36.91 -6.44 64.86
N SER A 247 -36.17 -7.52 64.62
CA SER A 247 -36.42 -8.81 65.26
C SER A 247 -36.22 -8.75 66.78
N GLU A 248 -35.20 -8.04 67.25
CA GLU A 248 -34.95 -7.83 68.67
C GLU A 248 -36.09 -7.03 69.32
N LEU A 249 -36.58 -5.98 68.64
CA LEU A 249 -37.73 -5.20 69.09
C LEU A 249 -39.00 -6.05 69.17
N GLU A 250 -39.29 -6.86 68.14
CA GLU A 250 -40.44 -7.75 68.12
C GLU A 250 -40.40 -8.75 69.29
N SER A 251 -39.25 -9.38 69.53
CA SER A 251 -39.06 -10.28 70.67
C SER A 251 -39.26 -9.57 72.01
N ALA A 252 -38.70 -8.37 72.18
CA ALA A 252 -38.84 -7.60 73.41
C ALA A 252 -40.29 -7.16 73.67
N LEU A 253 -41.04 -6.84 72.60
CA LEU A 253 -42.46 -6.51 72.68
C LEU A 253 -43.32 -7.73 73.04
N GLU A 254 -43.01 -8.91 72.50
CA GLU A 254 -43.68 -10.16 72.87
C GLU A 254 -43.46 -10.51 74.35
N ASP A 255 -42.23 -10.39 74.83
CA ASP A 255 -41.90 -10.60 76.24
C ASP A 255 -42.64 -9.61 77.14
N TRP A 256 -42.62 -8.33 76.78
CA TRP A 256 -43.35 -7.29 77.51
C TRP A 256 -44.85 -7.57 77.54
N ALA A 257 -45.46 -7.90 76.40
CA ALA A 257 -46.88 -8.20 76.30
C ALA A 257 -47.26 -9.42 77.15
N THR A 258 -46.41 -10.44 77.16
CA THR A 258 -46.58 -11.63 78.00
C THR A 258 -46.56 -11.27 79.49
N GLN A 259 -45.62 -10.43 79.93
CA GLN A 259 -45.55 -9.98 81.32
C GLN A 259 -46.77 -9.16 81.73
N VAL A 260 -47.23 -8.25 80.87
CA VAL A 260 -48.44 -7.43 81.13
C VAL A 260 -49.70 -8.30 81.22
N LEU A 261 -49.82 -9.32 80.36
CA LEU A 261 -50.93 -10.27 80.43
C LEU A 261 -50.89 -11.11 81.71
N ILE A 262 -49.71 -11.61 82.11
CA ILE A 262 -49.54 -12.36 83.36
C ILE A 262 -49.90 -11.50 84.56
N SER A 263 -49.41 -10.26 84.63
CA SER A 263 -49.73 -9.35 85.75
C SER A 263 -51.23 -9.06 85.81
N HIS A 264 -51.87 -8.78 84.67
CA HIS A 264 -53.30 -8.53 84.62
C HIS A 264 -54.13 -9.75 85.04
N CYS A 265 -53.72 -10.96 84.64
CA CYS A 265 -54.35 -12.20 85.06
C CYS A 265 -54.18 -12.45 86.56
N MET A 266 -52.99 -12.17 87.12
CA MET A 266 -52.74 -12.27 88.56
C MET A 266 -53.59 -11.28 89.36
N ASP A 267 -53.67 -10.02 88.91
CA ASP A 267 -54.49 -8.99 89.56
C ASP A 267 -55.98 -9.39 89.57
N LYS A 268 -56.49 -9.91 88.46
CA LYS A 268 -57.87 -10.41 88.37
C LYS A 268 -58.12 -11.62 89.27
N ALA A 269 -57.18 -12.58 89.30
CA ALA A 269 -57.28 -13.73 90.16
C ALA A 269 -57.28 -13.33 91.65
N GLN A 270 -56.44 -12.37 92.04
CA GLN A 270 -56.40 -11.82 93.39
C GLN A 270 -57.72 -11.11 93.72
N GLN A 271 -58.22 -10.23 92.86
CA GLN A 271 -59.48 -9.52 93.09
C GLN A 271 -60.68 -10.46 93.26
N SER A 272 -60.78 -11.50 92.41
CA SER A 272 -61.84 -12.51 92.54
C SER A 272 -61.74 -13.28 93.87
N TYR A 273 -60.52 -13.63 94.29
CA TYR A 273 -60.30 -14.29 95.57
C TYR A 273 -60.69 -13.40 96.78
N GLU A 274 -60.27 -12.13 96.76
CA GLU A 274 -60.58 -11.16 97.83
C GLU A 274 -62.08 -10.89 97.94
N GLN A 275 -62.81 -10.83 96.83
CA GLN A 275 -64.25 -10.57 96.84
C GLN A 275 -65.07 -11.80 97.26
N GLU A 276 -64.75 -12.98 96.74
CA GLU A 276 -65.62 -14.15 96.89
C GLU A 276 -65.20 -15.08 98.04
N LYS A 277 -63.90 -15.25 98.27
CA LYS A 277 -63.37 -16.34 99.10
C LYS A 277 -62.83 -15.86 100.42
N GLN A 278 -62.18 -14.69 100.42
CA GLN A 278 -61.59 -14.12 101.61
C GLN A 278 -62.62 -13.90 102.74
N PRO A 279 -63.84 -13.36 102.51
CA PRO A 279 -64.81 -13.14 103.58
C PRO A 279 -65.19 -14.45 104.28
N HIS A 280 -65.45 -15.50 103.52
CA HIS A 280 -65.81 -16.81 104.06
C HIS A 280 -64.65 -17.48 104.80
N MET A 281 -63.42 -17.34 104.30
CA MET A 281 -62.22 -17.80 105.01
C MET A 281 -62.06 -17.09 106.36
N LEU A 282 -62.32 -15.80 106.40
CA LEU A 282 -62.18 -15.00 107.61
C LEU A 282 -63.29 -15.28 108.64
N GLU A 283 -64.51 -15.56 108.20
CA GLU A 283 -65.59 -16.05 109.07
C GLU A 283 -65.20 -17.38 109.73
N LEU A 284 -64.71 -18.35 108.94
CA LEU A 284 -64.22 -19.62 109.45
C LEU A 284 -63.04 -19.43 110.40
N ALA A 285 -62.08 -18.58 110.04
CA ALA A 285 -60.95 -18.25 110.90
C ALA A 285 -61.43 -17.62 112.22
N SER A 286 -62.43 -16.73 112.17
CA SER A 286 -63.00 -16.09 113.35
C SER A 286 -63.59 -17.13 114.30
N SER A 287 -64.35 -18.09 113.76
CA SER A 287 -64.91 -19.20 114.54
C SER A 287 -63.84 -20.09 115.19
N TYR A 288 -62.70 -20.28 114.51
CA TYR A 288 -61.57 -21.04 115.06
C TYR A 288 -60.83 -20.25 116.14
N VAL A 289 -60.64 -18.94 115.97
CA VAL A 289 -60.04 -18.07 116.99
C VAL A 289 -60.92 -18.04 118.24
N GLU A 290 -62.23 -17.92 118.09
CA GLU A 290 -63.19 -17.96 119.19
C GLU A 290 -63.05 -19.25 120.00
N ARG A 291 -63.03 -20.41 119.30
CA ARG A 291 -62.85 -21.72 119.94
C ARG A 291 -61.49 -21.88 120.62
N LEU A 292 -60.41 -21.46 119.97
CA LEU A 292 -59.05 -21.62 120.48
C LEU A 292 -58.74 -20.69 121.66
N THR A 293 -59.39 -19.52 121.72
CA THR A 293 -59.19 -18.54 122.80
C THR A 293 -60.15 -18.73 123.97
N GLY A 294 -61.12 -19.65 123.84
CA GLY A 294 -62.16 -19.90 124.85
C GLY A 294 -63.19 -18.77 124.90
N GLU A 295 -63.71 -18.39 123.74
CA GLU A 295 -64.75 -17.37 123.54
C GLU A 295 -64.35 -15.97 124.04
N ARG A 296 -63.05 -15.66 124.03
CA ARG A 296 -62.53 -14.35 124.48
C ARG A 296 -62.31 -13.38 123.33
N TYR A 297 -62.02 -13.88 122.13
CA TYR A 297 -61.69 -13.05 120.98
C TYR A 297 -62.29 -13.60 119.70
N THR A 298 -62.74 -12.70 118.83
CA THR A 298 -63.14 -12.98 117.44
C THR A 298 -62.33 -12.11 116.48
N LEU A 299 -62.25 -12.49 115.20
CA LEU A 299 -61.56 -11.67 114.20
C LEU A 299 -62.44 -10.48 113.77
N ASP A 300 -61.82 -9.33 113.57
CA ASP A 300 -62.47 -8.15 112.99
C ASP A 300 -62.61 -8.32 111.46
N ILE A 301 -63.75 -8.87 111.04
CA ILE A 301 -64.06 -9.15 109.63
C ILE A 301 -64.38 -7.86 108.84
N LEU A 302 -64.82 -6.80 109.51
CA LEU A 302 -65.25 -5.55 108.85
C LEU A 302 -64.09 -4.56 108.65
N GLY A 303 -63.05 -4.65 109.47
CA GLY A 303 -61.89 -3.74 109.46
C GLY A 303 -60.66 -4.20 108.68
N ILE A 304 -60.72 -5.29 107.90
CA ILE A 304 -59.56 -5.91 107.24
C ILE A 304 -58.80 -5.01 106.27
N ASN A 305 -59.48 -4.07 105.60
CA ASN A 305 -58.82 -3.08 104.74
C ASN A 305 -57.82 -2.18 105.50
N LYS A 306 -57.86 -2.20 106.85
CA LYS A 306 -56.94 -1.49 107.74
C LYS A 306 -55.94 -2.42 108.45
N GLY A 307 -55.90 -3.71 108.09
CA GLY A 307 -55.08 -4.75 108.73
C GLY A 307 -55.88 -5.66 109.66
N VAL A 308 -55.32 -6.86 109.93
CA VAL A 308 -55.94 -7.90 110.77
C VAL A 308 -55.94 -7.47 112.25
N ALA A 309 -57.11 -7.51 112.88
CA ALA A 309 -57.30 -7.19 114.30
C ALA A 309 -58.28 -8.18 114.96
N LEU A 310 -58.26 -8.24 116.30
CA LEU A 310 -59.21 -9.02 117.10
C LEU A 310 -60.22 -8.10 117.79
N ILE A 311 -61.40 -8.63 118.11
CA ILE A 311 -62.42 -7.97 118.91
C ILE A 311 -62.64 -8.82 120.17
N ASN A 312 -62.55 -8.19 121.34
CA ASN A 312 -62.89 -8.83 122.62
C ASN A 312 -64.41 -8.75 122.88
N ASN A 313 -64.92 -9.51 123.84
CA ASN A 313 -66.35 -9.56 124.21
C ASN A 313 -66.94 -8.19 124.61
N ASN A 314 -66.09 -7.23 124.99
CA ASN A 314 -66.48 -5.85 125.32
C ASN A 314 -66.54 -4.92 124.08
N GLY A 315 -66.29 -5.43 122.88
CA GLY A 315 -66.26 -4.66 121.63
C GLY A 315 -64.95 -3.91 121.39
N GLU A 316 -63.92 -4.12 122.20
CA GLU A 316 -62.61 -3.47 122.05
C GLU A 316 -61.79 -4.12 120.94
N ARG A 317 -61.24 -3.29 120.04
CA ARG A 317 -60.40 -3.71 118.92
C ARG A 317 -58.94 -3.81 119.36
N LEU A 318 -58.37 -5.00 119.27
CA LEU A 318 -56.98 -5.29 119.60
C LEU A 318 -56.15 -5.45 118.31
N GLU A 319 -55.34 -4.45 117.99
CA GLU A 319 -54.43 -4.51 116.85
C GLU A 319 -53.27 -5.48 117.07
N LEU A 320 -52.69 -6.01 115.98
CA LEU A 320 -51.61 -6.99 115.97
C LEU A 320 -50.45 -6.67 116.93
N LYS A 321 -50.12 -5.38 117.10
CA LYS A 321 -49.01 -4.91 117.96
C LYS A 321 -49.21 -5.22 119.45
N PHE A 322 -50.44 -5.48 119.87
CA PHE A 322 -50.80 -5.74 121.27
C PHE A 322 -51.07 -7.22 121.54
N TRP A 323 -50.87 -8.09 120.54
CA TRP A 323 -51.08 -9.52 120.72
C TRP A 323 -49.90 -10.13 121.47
N SER A 324 -50.20 -11.03 122.41
CA SER A 324 -49.15 -11.89 122.98
C SER A 324 -48.70 -12.90 121.93
N SER A 325 -47.45 -13.38 122.03
CA SER A 325 -46.93 -14.40 121.10
C SER A 325 -47.85 -15.62 120.98
N GLY A 326 -48.37 -16.11 122.11
CA GLY A 326 -49.28 -17.26 122.12
C GLY A 326 -50.64 -16.99 121.47
N LEU A 327 -51.16 -15.76 121.58
CA LEU A 327 -52.38 -15.35 120.88
C LEU A 327 -52.14 -15.20 119.37
N ALA A 328 -50.99 -14.63 118.97
CA ALA A 328 -50.62 -14.51 117.57
C ALA A 328 -50.48 -15.87 116.89
N ASP A 329 -49.86 -16.85 117.55
CA ASP A 329 -49.73 -18.22 117.04
C ASP A 329 -51.09 -18.90 116.88
N GLN A 330 -52.01 -18.71 117.84
CA GLN A 330 -53.37 -19.25 117.77
C GLN A 330 -54.16 -18.65 116.60
N VAL A 331 -54.07 -17.33 116.38
CA VAL A 331 -54.72 -16.66 115.24
C VAL A 331 -54.12 -17.08 113.90
N TYR A 332 -52.79 -17.20 113.83
CA TYR A 332 -52.11 -17.63 112.62
C TYR A 332 -52.49 -19.07 112.24
N LEU A 333 -52.56 -19.97 113.23
CA LEU A 333 -53.02 -21.34 113.04
C LEU A 333 -54.49 -21.36 112.60
N ALA A 334 -55.36 -20.57 113.23
CA ALA A 334 -56.77 -20.46 112.87
C ALA A 334 -56.96 -19.99 111.42
N LEU A 335 -56.22 -18.97 110.98
CA LEU A 335 -56.23 -18.49 109.60
C LEU A 335 -55.74 -19.56 108.61
N ARG A 336 -54.64 -20.26 108.90
CA ARG A 336 -54.15 -21.34 108.04
C ARG A 336 -55.12 -22.52 107.95
N LEU A 337 -55.75 -22.90 109.06
CA LEU A 337 -56.74 -23.97 109.10
C LEU A 337 -58.00 -23.57 108.33
N ALA A 338 -58.46 -22.33 108.48
CA ALA A 338 -59.60 -21.81 107.73
C ALA A 338 -59.30 -21.74 106.22
N LEU A 339 -58.09 -21.29 105.85
CA LEU A 339 -57.61 -21.30 104.48
C LEU A 339 -57.60 -22.73 103.90
N ALA A 340 -57.00 -23.69 104.61
CA ALA A 340 -56.98 -25.09 104.21
C ALA A 340 -58.40 -25.67 104.10
N LYS A 341 -59.32 -25.27 104.98
CA LYS A 341 -60.70 -25.71 104.95
C LYS A 341 -61.47 -25.15 103.75
N VAL A 342 -61.33 -23.85 103.45
CA VAL A 342 -61.93 -23.23 102.26
C VAL A 342 -61.37 -23.85 100.98
N PHE A 343 -60.07 -24.14 100.91
CA PHE A 343 -59.48 -24.89 99.80
C PHE A 343 -59.99 -26.33 99.72
N SER A 344 -60.22 -27.00 100.85
CA SER A 344 -60.80 -28.36 100.86
C SER A 344 -62.20 -28.41 100.25
N TYR A 345 -63.06 -27.43 100.54
CA TYR A 345 -64.38 -27.31 99.90
C TYR A 345 -64.28 -27.11 98.38
N GLN A 346 -63.19 -26.48 97.92
CA GLN A 346 -62.95 -26.25 96.51
C GLN A 346 -62.44 -27.50 95.79
N VAL A 347 -61.58 -28.29 96.44
CA VAL A 347 -61.14 -29.59 95.91
C VAL A 347 -62.30 -30.59 95.91
N GLU A 348 -63.14 -30.61 96.95
CA GLU A 348 -64.38 -31.40 96.98
C GLU A 348 -65.41 -30.91 95.93
N SER A 349 -65.55 -29.60 95.72
CA SER A 349 -66.36 -29.03 94.64
C SER A 349 -65.87 -29.45 93.25
N LEU A 350 -64.56 -29.38 92.99
CA LEU A 350 -63.98 -29.79 91.70
C LEU A 350 -64.04 -31.32 91.49
N LEU A 351 -63.93 -32.13 92.54
CA LEU A 351 -64.10 -33.58 92.48
C LEU A 351 -65.56 -34.01 92.33
N THR A 352 -66.50 -33.28 92.94
CA THR A 352 -67.95 -33.56 92.80
C THR A 352 -68.49 -33.16 91.41
N TRP A 353 -67.94 -32.13 90.77
CA TRP A 353 -68.22 -31.84 89.35
C TRP A 353 -67.74 -32.96 88.40
N HIS A 354 -66.70 -33.73 88.76
CA HIS A 354 -66.28 -34.93 88.01
C HIS A 354 -67.07 -36.21 88.37
N CYS A 355 -67.83 -36.25 89.47
CA CYS A 355 -68.64 -37.41 89.88
C CYS A 355 -70.15 -37.24 89.70
N VAL A 356 -70.64 -36.05 89.33
CA VAL A 356 -72.04 -35.82 88.90
C VAL A 356 -72.04 -35.26 87.48
N SER A 357 -71.55 -36.08 86.56
CA SER A 357 -71.83 -35.98 85.13
C SER A 357 -72.10 -37.41 84.65
N PRO A 358 -73.31 -37.78 84.20
CA PRO A 358 -73.51 -39.01 83.44
C PRO A 358 -72.82 -38.96 82.08
#